data_AF-A0A352PYF9-F1
#
_entry.id   AF-A0A352PYF9-F1
#
_cell.length_a   1.000
_cell.length_b   1.000
_cell.length_c   1.000
_cell.angle_alpha   90.00
_cell.angle_beta   90.00
_cell.angle_gamma   90.00
#
_symmetry.space_group_name_H-M   'P 1'
#
loop_
_entity.id
_entity.type
_entity.pdbx_description
1 polymer ?
#
loop_
_entity_poly.entity_id
_entity_poly.type
_entity_poly.pdbx_seq_one_letter_code
_entity_poly.pdbx_strand_id
1 'polypeptide(L)'
;MNRSGICTTGMFILAMMILVLPTFAHADRPQEMFALPSDYYRQQWCTEHRGATDVRMADGSSADCITSTHVVQFQFAPKWAEAIGPVLYYSSQTGKRAGIVIIIKDANDLQYWKRLNATIEHFKLPIKAWKIE
;
A
#
# COMPACT_ATOMS: atom_id res chain seq x y z
N MET A 1 -48.36 6.37 -58.28
CA MET A 1 -47.08 5.64 -58.44
C MET A 1 -46.00 6.47 -57.75
N ASN A 2 -45.50 6.02 -56.59
CA ASN A 2 -44.17 5.37 -56.43
C ASN A 2 -43.03 6.35 -56.79
N ARG A 3 -42.05 6.75 -55.97
CA ARG A 3 -41.38 6.19 -54.77
C ARG A 3 -40.77 7.37 -53.98
N SER A 4 -40.93 7.50 -52.66
CA SER A 4 -40.06 6.94 -51.60
C SER A 4 -38.57 7.34 -51.74
N GLY A 5 -38.21 8.51 -51.21
CA GLY A 5 -36.82 8.91 -50.94
C GLY A 5 -36.64 9.09 -49.44
N ILE A 6 -36.51 8.00 -48.69
CA ILE A 6 -36.18 8.04 -47.27
C ILE A 6 -34.67 8.04 -47.14
N CYS A 7 -34.18 9.16 -46.63
CA CYS A 7 -32.81 9.50 -46.28
C CYS A 7 -32.23 8.46 -45.30
N THR A 8 -31.38 7.55 -45.78
CA THR A 8 -30.73 6.49 -44.96
C THR A 8 -29.55 6.99 -44.13
N THR A 9 -29.29 8.31 -44.09
CA THR A 9 -28.21 8.94 -43.31
C THR A 9 -28.54 9.13 -41.82
N GLY A 10 -29.58 8.45 -41.32
CA GLY A 10 -30.01 8.51 -39.91
C GLY A 10 -29.81 7.22 -39.11
N MET A 11 -29.15 6.20 -39.67
CA MET A 11 -29.00 4.88 -39.03
C MET A 11 -27.53 4.50 -38.77
N PHE A 12 -26.68 5.48 -38.50
CA PHE A 12 -25.30 5.24 -38.04
C PHE A 12 -24.91 6.03 -36.78
N ILE A 13 -25.72 7.00 -36.34
CA ILE A 13 -25.39 7.80 -35.15
C ILE A 13 -26.00 7.20 -33.86
N LEU A 14 -26.99 6.30 -33.96
CA LEU A 14 -27.60 5.64 -32.79
C LEU A 14 -26.88 4.36 -32.33
N ALA A 15 -25.90 3.87 -33.11
CA ALA A 15 -25.16 2.63 -32.78
C ALA A 15 -23.81 2.89 -32.08
N MET A 16 -23.42 4.16 -31.86
CA MET A 16 -22.13 4.53 -31.27
C MET A 16 -22.24 5.03 -29.81
N MET A 17 -23.39 4.84 -29.17
CA MET A 17 -23.61 5.10 -27.73
C MET A 17 -23.85 3.82 -26.90
N ILE A 18 -23.65 2.63 -27.47
CA ILE A 18 -23.83 1.33 -26.77
C ILE A 18 -22.54 0.48 -26.86
N LEU A 19 -21.38 1.10 -27.04
CA LEU A 19 -20.07 0.43 -27.06
C LEU A 19 -19.02 1.08 -26.16
N VAL A 20 -19.49 1.76 -25.11
CA VAL A 20 -18.69 2.02 -23.92
C VAL A 20 -19.59 1.71 -22.72
N LEU A 21 -19.89 0.42 -22.54
CA LEU A 21 -20.03 -0.06 -21.18
C LEU A 21 -18.60 0.02 -20.63
N PRO A 22 -18.26 0.97 -19.74
CA PRO A 22 -17.12 0.70 -18.91
C PRO A 22 -17.52 -0.56 -18.16
N THR A 23 -16.92 -1.69 -18.51
CA THR A 23 -16.78 -2.78 -17.57
C THR A 23 -15.91 -2.23 -16.46
N PHE A 24 -16.50 -1.39 -15.62
CA PHE A 24 -16.18 -1.25 -14.22
C PHE A 24 -16.55 -2.58 -13.56
N ALA A 25 -15.93 -3.67 -14.03
CA ALA A 25 -15.31 -4.57 -13.11
C ALA A 25 -14.33 -3.68 -12.33
N HIS A 26 -14.87 -3.01 -11.31
CA HIS A 26 -14.13 -2.86 -10.09
C HIS A 26 -13.73 -4.30 -9.80
N ALA A 27 -12.51 -4.65 -10.19
CA ALA A 27 -11.78 -5.62 -9.43
C ALA A 27 -11.80 -5.02 -8.03
N ASP A 28 -12.81 -5.41 -7.25
CA ASP A 28 -12.67 -5.50 -5.81
C ASP A 28 -11.36 -6.25 -5.66
N ARG A 29 -10.26 -5.52 -5.49
CA ARG A 29 -9.05 -6.15 -4.99
C ARG A 29 -9.50 -6.62 -3.62
N PRO A 30 -9.67 -7.93 -3.37
CA PRO A 30 -9.80 -8.35 -2.00
C PRO A 30 -8.54 -7.78 -1.33
N GLN A 31 -8.70 -6.84 -0.40
CA GLN A 31 -7.66 -6.64 0.58
C GLN A 31 -7.46 -8.02 1.16
N GLU A 32 -6.31 -8.64 0.87
CA GLU A 32 -5.97 -9.96 1.39
C GLU A 32 -5.88 -9.85 2.92
N MET A 33 -7.03 -9.92 3.56
CA MET A 33 -7.22 -10.02 4.98
C MET A 33 -7.17 -11.49 5.34
N PHE A 34 -6.01 -12.13 5.10
CA PHE A 34 -5.62 -13.35 5.80
C PHE A 34 -4.13 -13.70 5.55
N ALA A 35 -3.22 -12.82 5.96
CA ALA A 35 -1.86 -13.25 6.27
C ALA A 35 -1.89 -13.91 7.66
N LEU A 36 -1.17 -15.02 7.88
CA LEU A 36 -0.76 -15.43 9.22
C LEU A 36 -0.15 -14.20 9.91
N PRO A 37 -0.66 -13.77 11.09
CA PRO A 37 -0.96 -12.37 11.24
C PRO A 37 0.34 -11.60 11.37
N SER A 38 0.53 -10.61 10.50
CA SER A 38 1.47 -9.51 10.72
C SER A 38 1.38 -8.99 12.16
N ASP A 39 0.21 -9.13 12.80
CA ASP A 39 -0.05 -8.80 14.20
C ASP A 39 0.86 -9.54 15.17
N TYR A 40 1.21 -10.82 14.94
CA TYR A 40 2.14 -11.55 15.82
C TYR A 40 3.52 -10.87 15.84
N TYR A 41 4.11 -10.69 14.67
CA TYR A 41 5.41 -10.05 14.50
C TYR A 41 5.38 -8.59 14.98
N ARG A 42 4.32 -7.86 14.65
CA ARG A 42 4.09 -6.48 15.08
C ARG A 42 4.02 -6.38 16.60
N GLN A 43 3.19 -7.21 17.24
CA GLN A 43 2.97 -7.15 18.68
C GLN A 43 4.22 -7.54 19.44
N GLN A 44 4.90 -8.61 19.04
CA GLN A 44 6.15 -9.03 19.67
C GLN A 44 7.22 -7.93 19.57
N TRP A 45 7.53 -7.49 18.35
CA TRP A 45 8.58 -6.49 18.14
C TRP A 45 8.25 -5.16 18.81
N CYS A 46 6.98 -4.72 18.73
CA CYS A 46 6.55 -3.47 19.35
C CYS A 46 6.66 -3.54 20.88
N THR A 47 6.28 -4.67 21.48
CA THR A 47 6.42 -4.90 22.92
C THR A 47 7.88 -4.87 23.36
N GLU A 48 8.77 -5.56 22.64
CA GLU A 48 10.22 -5.57 22.91
C GLU A 48 10.83 -4.15 22.83
N HIS A 49 10.28 -3.30 21.95
CA HIS A 49 10.70 -1.91 21.78
C HIS A 49 9.92 -0.91 22.64
N ARG A 50 9.13 -1.40 23.61
CA ARG A 50 8.28 -0.60 24.51
C ARG A 50 7.39 0.38 23.76
N GLY A 51 6.85 -0.04 22.63
CA GLY A 51 5.94 0.73 21.80
C GLY A 51 4.46 0.41 22.08
N ALA A 52 3.59 1.28 21.57
CA ALA A 52 2.15 1.08 21.52
C ALA A 52 1.75 0.67 20.09
N THR A 53 0.88 -0.32 19.96
CA THR A 53 0.34 -0.77 18.68
C THR A 53 -0.92 0.00 18.29
N ASP A 54 -1.23 0.02 16.99
CA ASP A 54 -2.50 0.49 16.42
C ASP A 54 -2.90 1.92 16.84
N VAL A 55 -1.90 2.81 16.95
CA VAL A 55 -2.13 4.20 17.34
C VAL A 55 -2.77 4.96 16.18
N ARG A 56 -4.03 5.37 16.37
CA ARG A 56 -4.77 6.18 15.40
C ARG A 56 -4.35 7.65 15.43
N MET A 57 -4.19 8.21 14.25
CA MET A 57 -3.94 9.62 14.00
C MET A 57 -5.26 10.38 13.81
N ALA A 58 -5.19 11.71 13.81
CA ALA A 58 -6.36 12.58 13.69
C ALA A 58 -7.12 12.42 12.36
N ASP A 59 -6.44 12.00 11.30
CA ASP A 59 -7.02 11.73 9.98
C ASP A 59 -7.59 10.31 9.82
N GLY A 60 -7.60 9.52 10.90
CA GLY A 60 -8.08 8.14 10.91
C GLY A 60 -7.08 7.10 10.41
N SER A 61 -5.91 7.52 9.93
CA SER A 61 -4.82 6.59 9.62
C SER A 61 -4.21 6.00 10.90
N SER A 62 -3.50 4.87 10.79
CA SER A 62 -2.89 4.21 11.94
C SER A 62 -1.51 3.68 11.59
N ALA A 63 -0.55 3.89 12.50
CA ALA A 63 0.74 3.24 12.42
C ALA A 63 0.71 1.89 13.14
N ASP A 64 1.50 0.94 12.66
CA ASP A 64 1.59 -0.39 13.25
C ASP A 64 2.17 -0.37 14.67
N CYS A 65 3.21 0.45 14.90
CA CYS A 65 3.82 0.60 16.21
C CYS A 65 4.39 2.01 16.40
N ILE A 66 4.22 2.57 17.60
CA ILE A 66 4.82 3.84 18.01
C ILE A 66 5.67 3.63 19.27
N THR A 67 6.96 3.90 19.17
CA THR A 67 7.91 3.89 20.29
C THR A 67 8.15 5.31 20.82
N SER A 68 9.03 5.46 21.82
CA SER A 68 9.46 6.78 22.27
C SER A 68 10.06 7.62 21.15
N THR A 69 10.75 6.99 20.18
CA THR A 69 11.58 7.68 19.18
C THR A 69 11.13 7.50 17.74
N HIS A 70 10.40 6.42 17.42
CA HIS A 70 10.03 6.07 16.06
C HIS A 70 8.54 5.78 15.92
N VAL A 71 8.01 6.09 14.74
CA VAL A 71 6.78 5.51 14.21
C VAL A 71 7.15 4.45 13.19
N VAL A 72 6.56 3.27 13.30
CA VAL A 72 7.01 2.07 12.64
C VAL A 72 5.90 1.45 11.80
N GLN A 73 6.23 1.09 10.56
CA GLN A 73 5.38 0.33 9.65
C GLN A 73 6.00 -1.05 9.39
N PHE A 74 5.20 -2.09 9.48
CA PHE A 74 5.56 -3.47 9.18
C PHE A 74 5.10 -3.83 7.77
N GLN A 75 5.92 -4.60 7.08
CA GLN A 75 5.56 -5.08 5.75
C GLN A 75 6.26 -6.40 5.44
N PHE A 76 5.53 -7.34 4.86
CA PHE A 76 6.15 -8.51 4.26
C PHE A 76 7.07 -8.11 3.10
N ALA A 77 8.23 -8.75 2.99
CA ALA A 77 9.30 -8.33 2.10
C ALA A 77 8.88 -8.06 0.66
N PRO A 78 8.03 -8.88 -0.01
CA PRO A 78 7.61 -8.60 -1.39
C PRO A 78 6.91 -7.26 -1.59
N LYS A 79 6.30 -6.73 -0.53
CA LYS A 79 5.55 -5.46 -0.51
C LYS A 79 6.36 -4.30 0.07
N TRP A 80 7.68 -4.44 0.27
CA TRP A 80 8.55 -3.44 0.93
C TRP A 80 8.31 -1.97 0.53
N ALA A 81 8.01 -1.72 -0.75
CA ALA A 81 7.80 -0.37 -1.28
C ALA A 81 6.53 0.29 -0.72
N GLU A 82 5.50 -0.49 -0.39
CA GLU A 82 4.23 0.00 0.15
C GLU A 82 4.40 0.64 1.54
N ALA A 83 5.44 0.27 2.30
CA ALA A 83 5.70 0.82 3.63
C ALA A 83 6.30 2.24 3.62
N ILE A 84 6.94 2.67 2.52
CA ILE A 84 7.71 3.93 2.45
C ILE A 84 6.80 5.15 2.56
N GLY A 85 5.71 5.18 1.78
CA GLY A 85 4.77 6.31 1.78
C GLY A 85 4.14 6.53 3.15
N PRO A 86 3.44 5.52 3.71
CA PRO A 86 2.80 5.60 5.01
C PRO A 86 3.77 6.00 6.12
N VAL A 87 4.94 5.35 6.25
CA VAL A 87 5.85 5.63 7.37
C VAL A 87 6.39 7.05 7.36
N LEU A 88 6.67 7.62 6.19
CA LEU A 88 7.14 9.00 6.06
C LEU A 88 6.02 9.99 6.41
N TYR A 89 4.80 9.70 5.95
CA TYR A 89 3.63 10.48 6.32
C TYR A 89 3.38 10.44 7.84
N TYR A 90 3.38 9.26 8.44
CA TYR A 90 3.19 9.06 9.87
C TYR A 90 4.29 9.72 10.72
N SER A 91 5.52 9.72 10.22
CA SER A 91 6.64 10.44 10.83
C SER A 91 6.36 11.95 10.88
N SER A 92 5.83 12.52 9.78
CA SER A 92 5.44 13.92 9.73
C SER A 92 4.29 14.27 10.68
N GLN A 93 3.33 13.36 10.88
CA GLN A 93 2.18 13.57 11.78
C GLN A 93 2.57 13.49 13.26
N THR A 94 3.50 12.60 13.60
CA THR A 94 3.84 12.29 15.01
C THR A 94 5.07 13.05 15.51
N GLY A 95 5.86 13.65 14.62
CA GLY A 95 7.18 14.21 14.94
C GLY A 95 8.24 13.16 15.31
N LYS A 96 7.90 11.86 15.20
CA LYS A 96 8.82 10.74 15.48
C LYS A 96 9.56 10.34 14.21
N ARG A 97 10.69 9.68 14.36
CA ARG A 97 11.49 9.20 13.21
C ARG A 97 10.77 8.06 12.49
N ALA A 98 10.87 8.02 11.16
CA ALA A 98 10.31 6.94 10.36
C ALA A 98 11.08 5.62 10.58
N GLY A 99 10.34 4.52 10.72
CA GLY A 99 10.86 3.18 10.91
C GLY A 99 10.14 2.12 10.07
N ILE A 100 10.88 1.25 9.37
CA ILE A 100 10.28 0.12 8.64
C ILE A 100 10.82 -1.19 9.19
N VAL A 101 9.94 -2.13 9.53
CA VAL A 101 10.29 -3.52 9.84
C VAL A 101 9.84 -4.39 8.67
N ILE A 102 10.79 -5.00 7.98
CA ILE A 102 10.52 -5.97 6.91
C ILE A 102 10.50 -7.39 7.48
N ILE A 103 9.43 -8.13 7.20
CA ILE A 103 9.28 -9.54 7.56
C ILE A 103 9.77 -10.39 6.40
N ILE A 104 10.84 -11.16 6.62
CA ILE A 104 11.48 -12.07 5.67
C ILE A 104 10.95 -13.48 5.92
N LYS A 105 10.31 -14.12 4.94
CA LYS A 105 9.81 -15.50 5.11
C LYS A 105 10.79 -16.57 4.64
N ASP A 106 11.63 -16.24 3.67
CA ASP A 106 12.61 -17.16 3.11
C ASP A 106 13.84 -16.43 2.53
N ALA A 107 14.82 -17.18 2.03
CA ALA A 107 16.05 -16.62 1.50
C ALA A 107 15.85 -15.72 0.26
N ASN A 108 14.80 -15.95 -0.54
CA ASN A 108 14.52 -15.13 -1.72
C ASN A 108 14.03 -13.74 -1.31
N ASP A 109 13.40 -13.61 -0.14
CA ASP A 109 12.92 -12.32 0.38
C ASP A 109 14.06 -11.34 0.71
N LEU A 110 15.29 -11.83 0.93
CA LEU A 110 16.47 -10.98 1.17
C LEU A 110 16.75 -9.99 0.03
N GLN A 111 16.29 -10.27 -1.19
CA GLN A 111 16.39 -9.32 -2.30
C GLN A 111 15.61 -8.03 -2.02
N TYR A 112 14.46 -8.12 -1.35
CA TYR A 112 13.62 -6.96 -1.05
C TYR A 112 14.21 -6.12 0.08
N TRP A 113 14.86 -6.75 1.06
CA TRP A 113 15.67 -6.04 2.05
C TRP A 113 16.76 -5.19 1.40
N LYS A 114 17.46 -5.75 0.40
CA LYS A 114 18.48 -5.00 -0.37
C LYS A 114 17.86 -3.84 -1.14
N ARG A 115 16.71 -4.06 -1.81
CA ARG A 115 15.99 -3.01 -2.54
C ARG A 115 15.53 -1.87 -1.63
N LEU A 116 14.99 -2.18 -0.45
CA LEU A 116 14.60 -1.19 0.54
C LEU A 116 15.79 -0.32 0.96
N ASN A 117 16.90 -0.94 1.38
CA ASN A 117 18.08 -0.20 1.83
C ASN A 117 18.71 0.63 0.71
N ALA A 118 18.85 0.07 -0.49
CA ALA A 118 19.34 0.81 -1.65
C ALA A 118 18.45 2.03 -1.97
N THR A 119 17.13 1.89 -1.84
CA THR A 119 16.18 3.00 -2.04
C THR A 119 16.33 4.07 -0.97
N ILE A 120 16.41 3.67 0.31
CA ILE A 120 16.62 4.59 1.44
C ILE A 120 17.92 5.38 1.24
N GLU A 121 19.00 4.69 0.88
CA GLU A 121 20.32 5.30 0.69
C GLU A 121 20.34 6.24 -0.51
N HIS A 122 19.86 5.80 -1.67
CA HIS A 122 19.87 6.56 -2.91
C HIS A 122 19.12 7.90 -2.77
N PHE A 123 17.94 7.88 -2.16
CA PHE A 123 17.11 9.07 -1.96
C PHE A 123 17.37 9.78 -0.63
N LYS A 124 18.33 9.29 0.18
CA LYS A 124 18.65 9.81 1.52
C LYS A 124 17.40 9.94 2.41
N LEU A 125 16.52 8.95 2.35
CA LEU A 125 15.28 8.95 3.12
C LEU A 125 15.59 8.86 4.62
N PRO A 126 14.93 9.63 5.49
CA PRO A 126 15.15 9.61 6.94
C PRO A 126 14.47 8.40 7.61
N ILE A 127 14.66 7.20 7.05
CA ILE A 127 14.02 5.95 7.47
C ILE A 127 15.06 5.05 8.12
N LYS A 128 14.76 4.56 9.32
CA LYS A 128 15.50 3.44 9.93
C LYS A 128 14.83 2.12 9.54
N ALA A 129 15.60 1.18 9.00
CA ALA A 129 15.08 -0.12 8.59
C ALA A 129 15.57 -1.23 9.53
N TRP A 130 14.70 -2.21 9.79
CA TRP A 130 14.99 -3.47 10.45
C TRP A 130 14.44 -4.63 9.62
N LYS A 131 15.02 -5.81 9.78
CA LYS A 131 14.45 -7.06 9.29
C LYS A 131 14.21 -8.03 10.45
N ILE A 132 13.18 -8.85 10.33
CA ILE A 132 12.89 -10.00 11.19
C ILE A 132 12.60 -11.21 10.30
N GLU A 133 12.86 -12.40 10.84
CA GLU A 133 12.82 -13.70 10.16
C GLU A 133 11.89 -14.66 10.92
#